data_AF-A0A4W5MAI4-F1
#
_entry.id   AF-A0A4W5MAI4-F1
#
_cell.length_a   1.000
_cell.length_b   1.000
_cell.length_c   1.000
_cell.angle_alpha   90.00
_cell.angle_beta   90.00
_cell.angle_gamma   90.00
#
_symmetry.space_group_name_H-M   'P 1'
#
loop_
_entity.id
_entity.type
_entity.pdbx_description
1 polymer ?
#
loop_
_entity_poly.entity_id
_entity_poly.type
_entity_poly.pdbx_seq_one_letter_code
_entity_poly.pdbx_strand_id
1 'polypeptide(L)'
;MLRMLQKLQLQPGMLLLLIWLCHFMEDQKVQDMNHCVGWLTCRDVLCPGSSTCVVDQANNAYCVTCNRICPEQTSPEQFLCGNDGIIYTSACHLRRATCLLGTSIGVAYQGKCIKAKSCEDIQCSTGKKCLWDARMSRGRCSLCEEACPESRMDEAVCASDNTTYPSECVMKQTACSLGMLLEVKHSGSCNCK
;
A
#
# COMPACT_ATOMS: atom_id res chain seq x y z
N MET A 1 -41.37 8.81 63.36
CA MET A 1 -40.34 8.05 62.63
C MET A 1 -39.73 8.94 61.56
N LEU A 2 -38.69 9.71 61.90
CA LEU A 2 -37.92 10.52 60.94
C LEU A 2 -36.53 9.89 60.82
N ARG A 3 -36.24 9.27 59.67
CA ARG A 3 -34.92 8.72 59.35
C ARG A 3 -33.94 9.88 59.16
N MET A 4 -32.85 9.85 59.92
CA MET A 4 -31.77 10.83 59.83
C MET A 4 -31.07 10.71 58.47
N LEU A 5 -30.94 11.82 57.75
CA LEU A 5 -30.06 11.97 56.60
C LEU A 5 -28.61 11.87 57.07
N GLN A 6 -27.93 10.76 56.76
CA GLN A 6 -26.49 10.63 56.93
C GLN A 6 -25.78 11.60 55.97
N LYS A 7 -25.09 12.60 56.53
CA LYS A 7 -24.12 13.41 55.80
C LYS A 7 -22.99 12.49 55.32
N LEU A 8 -22.86 12.33 54.01
CA LEU A 8 -21.77 11.60 53.38
C LEU A 8 -20.47 12.36 53.66
N GLN A 9 -19.69 11.89 54.65
CA GLN A 9 -18.40 12.46 55.01
C GLN A 9 -17.37 12.01 53.97
N LEU A 10 -17.03 12.89 53.02
CA LEU A 10 -15.92 12.69 52.09
C LEU A 10 -14.62 12.62 52.91
N GLN A 11 -14.02 11.43 53.01
CA GLN A 11 -12.75 11.28 53.73
C GLN A 11 -11.64 12.06 53.01
N PRO A 12 -10.67 12.68 53.72
CA PRO A 12 -9.61 13.49 53.11
C PRO A 12 -8.76 12.71 52.09
N GLY A 13 -8.70 11.38 52.19
CA GLY A 13 -8.05 10.52 51.18
C GLY A 13 -8.80 10.45 49.84
N MET A 14 -10.10 10.72 49.81
CA MET A 14 -10.94 10.64 48.60
C MET A 14 -10.69 11.83 47.67
N LEU A 15 -10.32 13.00 48.22
CA LEU A 15 -9.89 14.15 47.43
C LEU A 15 -8.51 13.91 46.80
N LEU A 16 -7.58 13.28 47.54
CA LEU A 16 -6.30 12.84 47.00
C LEU A 16 -6.46 11.74 45.95
N LEU A 17 -7.42 10.83 46.11
CA LEU A 17 -7.76 9.82 45.11
C LEU A 17 -8.40 10.43 43.86
N LEU A 18 -9.23 11.47 44.00
CA LEU A 18 -9.78 12.22 42.87
C LEU A 18 -8.74 13.12 42.19
N ILE A 19 -7.77 13.69 42.93
CA ILE A 19 -6.64 14.45 42.35
C ILE A 19 -5.64 13.48 41.70
N TRP A 20 -5.41 12.30 42.29
CA TRP A 20 -4.60 11.23 41.70
C TRP A 20 -5.31 10.62 40.50
N LEU A 21 -6.63 10.44 40.51
CA LEU A 21 -7.42 10.05 39.34
C LEU A 21 -7.49 11.17 38.31
N CYS A 22 -7.56 12.45 38.68
CA CYS A 22 -7.45 13.55 37.73
C CYS A 22 -6.06 13.58 37.11
N HIS A 23 -4.96 13.52 37.88
CA HIS A 23 -3.59 13.40 37.36
C HIS A 23 -3.39 12.13 36.51
N PHE A 24 -3.92 10.98 36.94
CA PHE A 24 -3.86 9.71 36.21
C PHE A 24 -4.73 9.72 34.95
N MET A 25 -5.85 10.45 34.95
CA MET A 25 -6.70 10.68 33.78
C MET A 25 -6.19 11.84 32.90
N GLU A 26 -5.36 12.74 33.41
CA GLU A 26 -4.62 13.75 32.64
C GLU A 26 -3.45 13.10 31.89
N ASP A 27 -2.78 12.10 32.49
CA ASP A 27 -1.77 11.27 31.81
C ASP A 27 -2.39 10.27 30.80
N GLN A 28 -3.69 10.01 30.84
CA GLN A 28 -4.42 9.20 29.85
C GLN A 28 -5.09 10.04 28.74
N LYS A 29 -4.98 11.37 28.76
CA LYS A 29 -5.48 12.28 27.72
C LYS A 29 -4.39 12.97 26.91
N VAL A 30 -3.22 12.34 26.80
CA VAL A 30 -2.21 12.63 25.77
C VAL A 30 -1.64 11.31 25.22
N GLN A 31 -2.51 10.49 24.61
CA GLN A 31 -2.11 9.58 23.54
C GLN A 31 -2.72 10.05 22.22
N ASP A 32 -2.63 11.36 21.98
CA ASP A 32 -2.82 11.92 20.66
C ASP A 32 -1.42 12.03 20.03
N MET A 33 -1.27 11.35 18.88
CA MET A 33 -0.27 11.67 17.87
C MET A 33 1.22 11.51 18.24
N ASN A 34 1.68 10.28 18.54
CA ASN A 34 3.09 9.86 18.26
C ASN A 34 3.43 8.37 18.46
N HIS A 35 2.46 7.47 18.65
CA HIS A 35 2.74 6.03 18.51
C HIS A 35 2.47 5.59 17.07
N CYS A 36 3.52 5.54 16.25
CA CYS A 36 3.53 4.81 14.99
C CYS A 36 3.47 3.30 15.28
N VAL A 37 2.36 2.81 15.85
CA VAL A 37 1.95 1.43 15.61
C VAL A 37 1.31 1.50 14.24
N GLY A 38 2.08 1.21 13.20
CA GLY A 38 1.63 1.34 11.81
C GLY A 38 0.29 0.64 11.63
N TRP A 39 -0.76 1.40 11.33
CA TRP A 39 -2.03 0.81 10.94
C TRP A 39 -1.78 0.03 9.64
N LEU A 40 -2.10 -1.26 9.63
CA LEU A 40 -1.89 -2.13 8.47
C LEU A 40 -2.80 -1.79 7.28
N THR A 41 -3.71 -0.83 7.39
CA THR A 41 -4.59 -0.38 6.29
C THR A 41 -5.11 1.03 6.56
N CYS A 42 -5.72 1.65 5.54
CA CYS A 42 -6.43 2.93 5.68
C CYS A 42 -7.88 2.83 6.20
N ARG A 43 -8.37 1.65 6.63
CA ARG A 43 -9.80 1.44 6.95
C ARG A 43 -10.31 2.38 8.06
N ASP A 44 -9.51 2.54 9.12
CA ASP A 44 -9.90 3.29 10.33
C ASP A 44 -8.95 4.48 10.59
N VAL A 45 -8.22 4.91 9.56
CA VAL A 45 -7.26 6.02 9.66
C VAL A 45 -7.95 7.33 9.29
N LEU A 46 -8.12 8.21 10.27
CA LEU A 46 -8.59 9.57 10.05
C LEU A 46 -7.40 10.52 9.94
N CYS A 47 -7.11 10.96 8.72
CA CYS A 47 -6.02 11.88 8.49
C CYS A 47 -6.40 13.33 8.83
N PRO A 48 -5.49 14.10 9.48
CA PRO A 48 -5.79 15.47 9.86
C PRO A 48 -5.84 16.42 8.65
N GLY A 49 -6.74 17.40 8.74
CA GLY A 49 -6.87 18.48 7.77
C GLY A 49 -7.29 18.00 6.38
N SER A 50 -6.44 18.24 5.38
CA SER A 50 -6.68 17.86 3.97
C SER A 50 -5.79 16.70 3.50
N SER A 51 -5.12 16.03 4.45
CA SER A 51 -4.25 14.89 4.20
C SER A 51 -5.08 13.67 3.79
N THR A 52 -4.50 12.80 2.98
CA THR A 52 -5.10 11.56 2.47
C THR A 52 -4.33 10.38 3.02
N CYS A 53 -5.02 9.31 3.38
CA CYS A 53 -4.38 8.07 3.80
C CYS A 53 -3.87 7.29 2.57
N VAL A 54 -2.62 6.86 2.62
CA VAL A 54 -1.99 5.99 1.62
C VAL A 54 -1.32 4.79 2.29
N VAL A 55 -1.23 3.65 1.61
CA VAL A 55 -0.47 2.49 2.08
C VAL A 55 0.79 2.25 1.25
N ASP A 56 1.84 1.74 1.89
CA ASP A 56 3.04 1.23 1.21
C ASP A 56 2.89 -0.26 0.79
N GLN A 57 3.95 -0.86 0.24
CA GLN A 57 3.98 -2.26 -0.15
C GLN A 57 3.87 -3.27 1.02
N ALA A 58 4.18 -2.84 2.24
CA ALA A 58 4.00 -3.62 3.47
C ALA A 58 2.63 -3.36 4.13
N ASN A 59 1.76 -2.62 3.44
CA ASN A 59 0.46 -2.14 3.91
C ASN A 59 0.52 -1.18 5.12
N ASN A 60 1.67 -0.57 5.41
CA ASN A 60 1.71 0.47 6.43
C ASN A 60 0.98 1.72 5.94
N ALA A 61 0.06 2.25 6.76
CA ALA A 61 -0.71 3.44 6.43
C ALA A 61 -0.01 4.73 6.85
N TYR A 62 -0.08 5.74 5.98
CA TYR A 62 0.51 7.06 6.16
C TYR A 62 -0.48 8.16 5.78
N CYS A 63 -0.52 9.25 6.54
CA CYS A 63 -1.25 10.45 6.16
C CYS A 63 -0.32 11.40 5.40
N VAL A 64 -0.65 11.68 4.14
CA VAL A 64 0.16 12.50 3.24
C VAL A 64 -0.67 13.57 2.55
N THR A 65 -0.03 14.65 2.12
CA THR A 65 -0.69 15.67 1.29
C THR A 65 -0.48 15.35 -0.19
N CYS A 66 -1.55 15.00 -0.89
CA CYS A 66 -1.47 14.75 -2.33
C CYS A 66 -1.24 16.04 -3.12
N ASN A 67 -0.32 16.01 -4.08
CA ASN A 67 -0.15 17.11 -5.01
C ASN A 67 -1.42 17.28 -5.87
N ARG A 68 -2.04 18.45 -5.84
CA ARG A 68 -3.26 18.76 -6.59
C ARG A 68 -2.98 19.40 -7.95
N ILE A 69 -1.84 20.07 -8.09
CA ILE A 69 -1.47 20.85 -9.27
C ILE A 69 -0.42 20.08 -10.06
N CYS A 70 -0.76 19.72 -11.29
CA CYS A 70 0.20 19.16 -12.23
C CYS A 70 0.35 20.13 -13.41
N PRO A 71 1.58 20.39 -13.87
CA PRO A 71 1.80 21.22 -15.04
C PRO A 71 1.19 20.56 -16.28
N GLU A 72 0.60 21.38 -17.13
CA GLU A 72 0.07 20.94 -18.42
C GLU A 72 1.23 20.50 -19.32
N GLN A 73 1.05 19.40 -20.04
CA GLN A 73 2.11 18.83 -20.86
C GLN A 73 1.91 19.12 -22.33
N THR A 74 3.00 19.46 -23.00
CA THR A 74 3.04 19.81 -24.42
C THR A 74 3.53 18.67 -25.31
N SER A 75 4.12 17.61 -24.74
CA SER A 75 4.72 16.50 -25.50
C SER A 75 3.96 15.18 -25.29
N PRO A 76 3.61 14.46 -26.38
CA PRO A 76 3.05 13.10 -26.32
C PRO A 76 3.99 12.05 -25.71
N GLU A 77 5.28 12.30 -25.61
CA GLU A 77 6.24 11.33 -25.10
C GLU A 77 6.09 11.08 -23.59
N GLN A 78 5.37 11.96 -22.89
CA GLN A 78 5.17 11.88 -21.45
C GLN A 78 3.95 11.07 -21.01
N PHE A 79 3.09 10.65 -21.95
CA PHE A 79 1.94 9.80 -21.63
C PHE A 79 2.41 8.52 -20.95
N LEU A 80 1.61 8.03 -20.00
CA LEU A 80 1.83 6.77 -19.31
C LEU A 80 0.53 5.95 -19.35
N CYS A 81 0.67 4.64 -19.55
CA CYS A 81 -0.40 3.71 -19.29
C CYS A 81 -0.26 3.19 -17.85
N GLY A 82 -1.29 3.36 -17.02
CA GLY A 82 -1.35 2.76 -15.68
C GLY A 82 -1.72 1.28 -15.74
N ASN A 83 -1.42 0.52 -14.68
CA ASN A 83 -1.87 -0.88 -14.59
C ASN A 83 -3.40 -1.01 -14.49
N ASP A 84 -4.06 0.06 -14.06
CA ASP A 84 -5.52 0.21 -14.09
C ASP A 84 -6.10 0.42 -15.51
N GLY A 85 -5.23 0.56 -16.52
CA GLY A 85 -5.60 0.75 -17.92
C GLY A 85 -6.02 2.18 -18.25
N ILE A 86 -5.74 3.13 -17.35
CA ILE A 86 -6.00 4.55 -17.56
C ILE A 86 -4.78 5.21 -18.20
N ILE A 87 -5.04 6.11 -19.15
CA ILE A 87 -4.02 6.95 -19.77
C ILE A 87 -3.78 8.16 -18.88
N TYR A 88 -2.56 8.31 -18.40
CA TYR A 88 -2.11 9.49 -17.67
C TYR A 88 -1.28 10.39 -18.57
N THR A 89 -1.56 11.69 -18.55
CA THR A 89 -0.85 12.70 -19.35
C THR A 89 0.59 12.93 -18.89
N SER A 90 0.93 12.58 -17.63
CA SER A 90 2.29 12.59 -17.11
C SER A 90 2.45 11.78 -15.83
N ALA A 91 3.69 11.59 -15.40
CA ALA A 91 4.01 10.99 -14.10
C ALA A 91 3.39 11.75 -12.91
N CYS A 92 3.22 13.08 -13.00
CA CYS A 92 2.55 13.85 -11.95
C CYS A 92 1.09 13.43 -11.82
N HIS A 93 0.38 13.30 -12.94
CA HIS A 93 -1.03 12.92 -12.96
C HIS A 93 -1.25 11.50 -12.43
N LEU A 94 -0.36 10.55 -12.79
CA LEU A 94 -0.39 9.20 -12.26
C LEU A 94 -0.13 9.18 -10.74
N ARG A 95 0.89 9.91 -10.26
CA ARG A 95 1.20 10.00 -8.82
C ARG A 95 0.08 10.65 -8.03
N ARG A 96 -0.55 11.70 -8.57
CA ARG A 96 -1.73 12.33 -7.97
C ARG A 96 -2.88 11.33 -7.86
N ALA A 97 -3.19 10.60 -8.93
CA ALA A 97 -4.24 9.58 -8.90
C ALA A 97 -3.92 8.46 -7.90
N THR A 98 -2.68 7.98 -7.87
CA THR A 98 -2.17 6.99 -6.90
C THR A 98 -2.37 7.46 -5.46
N CYS A 99 -2.01 8.72 -5.17
CA CYS A 99 -2.17 9.30 -3.84
C CYS A 99 -3.64 9.43 -3.43
N LEU A 100 -4.49 9.90 -4.34
CA LEU A 100 -5.93 10.04 -4.07
C LEU A 100 -6.65 8.69 -3.95
N LEU A 101 -6.14 7.64 -4.62
CA LEU A 101 -6.63 6.27 -4.48
C LEU A 101 -6.23 5.65 -3.14
N GLY A 102 -5.11 6.08 -2.55
CA GLY A 102 -4.60 5.53 -1.29
C GLY A 102 -3.73 4.27 -1.46
N THR A 103 -3.51 3.80 -2.69
CA THR A 103 -2.67 2.62 -2.97
C THR A 103 -1.99 2.74 -4.34
N SER A 104 -0.95 1.93 -4.55
CA SER A 104 -0.12 1.95 -5.75
C SER A 104 -0.90 1.52 -7.00
N ILE A 105 -1.03 2.41 -7.99
CA ILE A 105 -1.52 2.05 -9.34
C ILE A 105 -0.38 1.43 -10.15
N GLY A 106 0.79 2.07 -10.12
CA GLY A 106 1.96 1.66 -10.90
C GLY A 106 1.82 1.92 -12.40
N VAL A 107 2.97 2.04 -13.07
CA VAL A 107 3.05 2.22 -14.53
C VAL A 107 3.06 0.85 -15.20
N ALA A 108 2.17 0.64 -16.17
CA ALA A 108 2.20 -0.51 -17.06
C ALA A 108 3.30 -0.34 -18.11
N TYR A 109 3.27 0.74 -18.88
CA TYR A 109 4.27 1.08 -19.89
C TYR A 109 4.22 2.57 -20.28
N GLN A 110 5.27 3.04 -20.96
CA GLN A 110 5.36 4.39 -21.49
C GLN A 110 4.42 4.54 -22.70
N GLY A 111 3.79 5.71 -22.83
CA GLY A 111 2.86 6.03 -23.92
C GLY A 111 1.39 5.87 -23.51
N LYS A 112 0.51 5.92 -24.51
CA LYS A 112 -0.93 5.73 -24.30
C LYS A 112 -1.26 4.24 -24.18
N CYS A 113 -2.22 3.90 -23.33
CA CYS A 113 -2.77 2.56 -23.28
C CYS A 113 -3.33 2.14 -24.65
N ILE A 114 -3.01 0.91 -25.06
CA ILE A 114 -3.51 0.27 -26.26
C ILE A 114 -4.39 -0.93 -25.89
N LYS A 115 -5.30 -1.31 -26.80
CA LYS A 115 -6.09 -2.55 -26.67
C LYS A 115 -5.28 -3.76 -27.14
N ALA A 116 -4.16 -4.00 -26.46
CA ALA A 116 -3.31 -5.16 -26.72
C ALA A 116 -4.07 -6.46 -26.48
N LYS A 117 -3.81 -7.47 -27.29
CA LYS A 117 -4.31 -8.84 -27.10
C LYS A 117 -3.27 -9.74 -26.45
N SER A 118 -2.00 -9.35 -26.55
CA SER A 118 -0.87 -10.08 -26.01
C SER A 118 0.37 -9.16 -25.92
N CYS A 119 1.49 -9.67 -25.43
CA CYS A 119 2.71 -8.88 -25.27
C CYS A 119 3.37 -8.48 -26.59
N GLU A 120 3.04 -9.14 -27.69
CA GLU A 120 3.53 -8.81 -29.04
C GLU A 120 3.08 -7.41 -29.49
N ASP A 121 1.93 -6.93 -28.98
CA ASP A 121 1.41 -5.59 -29.30
C ASP A 121 2.11 -4.48 -28.50
N ILE A 122 2.82 -4.82 -27.43
CA ILE A 122 3.35 -3.86 -26.45
C ILE A 122 4.86 -3.69 -26.65
N GLN A 123 5.26 -2.46 -26.99
CA GLN A 123 6.66 -2.10 -27.15
C GLN A 123 7.23 -1.56 -25.83
N CYS A 124 8.10 -2.34 -25.20
CA CYS A 124 8.79 -1.93 -23.98
C CYS A 124 10.05 -1.11 -24.29
N SER A 125 10.35 -0.13 -23.43
CA SER A 125 11.61 0.61 -23.48
C SER A 125 12.82 -0.31 -23.23
N THR A 126 14.01 0.11 -23.66
CA THR A 126 15.26 -0.64 -23.52
C THR A 126 15.44 -1.24 -22.12
N GLY A 127 15.79 -2.53 -22.08
CA GLY A 127 16.06 -3.27 -20.84
C GLY A 127 14.81 -3.78 -20.09
N LYS A 128 13.60 -3.53 -20.61
CA LYS A 128 12.35 -4.05 -20.03
C LYS A 128 11.76 -5.16 -20.90
N LYS A 129 11.14 -6.15 -20.27
CA LYS A 129 10.33 -7.19 -20.95
C LYS A 129 8.85 -6.98 -20.64
N CYS A 130 7.99 -7.36 -21.58
CA CYS A 130 6.56 -7.38 -21.35
C CYS A 130 6.16 -8.63 -20.57
N LEU A 131 5.38 -8.45 -19.52
CA LEU A 131 4.75 -9.51 -18.73
C LEU A 131 3.24 -9.42 -18.91
N TRP A 132 2.61 -10.52 -19.35
CA TRP A 132 1.18 -10.57 -19.61
C TRP A 132 0.39 -10.99 -18.36
N ASP A 133 -0.58 -10.19 -17.95
CA ASP A 133 -1.60 -10.56 -16.97
C ASP A 133 -2.82 -11.13 -17.70
N ALA A 134 -2.96 -12.45 -17.69
CA ALA A 134 -4.09 -13.14 -18.31
C ALA A 134 -5.44 -12.84 -17.62
N ARG A 135 -5.44 -12.51 -16.31
CA ARG A 135 -6.66 -12.20 -15.55
C ARG A 135 -7.23 -10.85 -15.97
N MET A 136 -6.35 -9.87 -16.17
CA MET A 136 -6.72 -8.52 -16.57
C MET A 136 -6.71 -8.31 -18.09
N SER A 137 -6.18 -9.27 -18.86
CA SER A 137 -5.93 -9.16 -20.31
C SER A 137 -5.13 -7.90 -20.66
N ARG A 138 -4.03 -7.69 -19.94
CA ARG A 138 -3.15 -6.50 -20.07
C ARG A 138 -1.70 -6.89 -19.89
N GLY A 139 -0.80 -6.18 -20.57
CA GLY A 139 0.64 -6.34 -20.40
C GLY A 139 1.28 -5.19 -19.63
N ARG A 140 2.39 -5.49 -18.96
CA ARG A 140 3.22 -4.56 -18.19
C ARG A 140 4.69 -4.71 -18.56
N CYS A 141 5.38 -3.60 -18.80
CA CYS A 141 6.81 -3.57 -19.03
C CYS A 141 7.58 -3.49 -17.71
N SER A 142 8.29 -4.56 -17.37
CA SER A 142 9.07 -4.68 -16.14
C SER A 142 10.56 -4.82 -16.43
N LEU A 143 11.38 -4.32 -15.52
CA LEU A 143 12.80 -4.69 -15.48
C LEU A 143 12.88 -6.13 -14.96
N CYS A 144 13.74 -6.93 -15.58
CA CYS A 144 13.97 -8.30 -15.18
C CYS A 144 15.30 -8.40 -14.45
N GLU A 145 15.27 -8.98 -13.26
CA GLU A 145 16.48 -9.31 -12.51
C GLU A 145 17.15 -10.52 -13.16
N GLU A 146 18.42 -10.36 -13.53
CA GLU A 146 19.19 -11.41 -14.21
C GLU A 146 19.66 -12.49 -13.21
N ALA A 147 19.89 -12.12 -11.95
CA ALA A 147 20.37 -13.01 -10.91
C ALA A 147 19.68 -12.76 -9.58
N CYS A 148 19.40 -13.84 -8.86
CA CYS A 148 18.86 -13.83 -7.51
C CYS A 148 19.91 -14.32 -6.49
N PRO A 149 19.96 -13.74 -5.29
CA PRO A 149 20.76 -14.29 -4.19
C PRO A 149 20.22 -15.66 -3.77
N GLU A 150 21.03 -16.45 -3.05
CA GLU A 150 20.57 -17.70 -2.44
C GLU A 150 19.41 -17.43 -1.47
N SER A 151 18.29 -18.10 -1.71
CA SER A 151 17.05 -17.93 -0.96
C SER A 151 17.04 -18.77 0.31
N ARG A 152 16.50 -18.22 1.40
CA ARG A 152 16.23 -18.97 2.64
C ARG A 152 14.83 -19.58 2.62
N MET A 153 14.61 -20.60 3.44
CA MET A 153 13.32 -21.34 3.45
C MET A 153 12.14 -20.48 3.95
N ASP A 154 12.39 -19.49 4.81
CA ASP A 154 11.42 -18.54 5.34
C ASP A 154 11.06 -17.41 4.35
N GLU A 155 11.78 -17.28 3.24
CA GLU A 155 11.52 -16.30 2.18
C GLU A 155 10.58 -16.83 1.09
N ALA A 156 10.16 -18.10 1.19
CA ALA A 156 9.28 -18.71 0.21
C ALA A 156 7.96 -17.95 0.06
N VAL A 157 7.42 -17.93 -1.16
CA VAL A 157 6.16 -17.27 -1.49
C VAL A 157 5.26 -18.16 -2.33
N CYS A 158 3.95 -18.06 -2.12
CA CYS A 158 2.95 -18.62 -3.01
C CYS A 158 2.56 -17.56 -4.04
N ALA A 159 2.74 -17.84 -5.32
CA ALA A 159 2.43 -16.91 -6.39
C ALA A 159 1.01 -17.10 -6.95
N SER A 160 0.60 -16.19 -7.85
CA SER A 160 -0.72 -16.16 -8.49
C SER A 160 -1.02 -17.37 -9.39
N ASP A 161 0.01 -18.10 -9.84
CA ASP A 161 -0.09 -19.37 -10.56
C ASP A 161 -0.31 -20.58 -9.62
N ASN A 162 -0.45 -20.33 -8.31
CA ASN A 162 -0.51 -21.33 -7.24
C ASN A 162 0.74 -22.22 -7.14
N THR A 163 1.89 -21.72 -7.58
CA THR A 163 3.20 -22.37 -7.40
C THR A 163 3.94 -21.73 -6.24
N THR A 164 4.63 -22.55 -5.43
CA THR A 164 5.53 -22.07 -4.38
C THR A 164 6.89 -21.77 -4.99
N TYR A 165 7.36 -20.53 -4.85
CA TYR A 165 8.69 -20.11 -5.26
C TYR A 165 9.59 -19.94 -4.02
N PRO A 166 10.90 -20.27 -4.12
CA PRO A 166 11.83 -20.13 -2.99
C PRO A 166 12.00 -18.70 -2.47
N SER A 167 11.79 -17.70 -3.32
CA SER A 167 11.74 -16.29 -2.94
C SER A 167 10.94 -15.47 -3.96
N GLU A 168 10.56 -14.24 -3.58
CA GLU A 168 9.93 -13.29 -4.51
C GLU A 168 10.85 -12.94 -5.71
N CYS A 169 12.18 -12.94 -5.52
CA CYS A 169 13.14 -12.74 -6.60
C CYS A 169 13.03 -13.85 -7.64
N VAL A 170 13.09 -15.11 -7.20
CA VAL A 170 13.01 -16.27 -8.10
C VAL A 170 11.65 -16.32 -8.81
N MET A 171 10.57 -15.93 -8.12
CA MET A 171 9.26 -15.75 -8.73
C MET A 171 9.29 -14.70 -9.86
N LYS A 172 9.84 -13.52 -9.61
CA LYS A 172 9.95 -12.43 -10.61
C LYS A 172 10.85 -12.82 -11.79
N GLN A 173 11.95 -13.51 -11.54
CA GLN A 173 12.84 -14.03 -12.58
C GLN A 173 12.10 -15.05 -13.48
N THR A 174 11.29 -15.93 -12.86
CA THR A 174 10.47 -16.89 -13.59
C THR A 174 9.38 -16.19 -14.40
N ALA A 175 8.67 -15.23 -13.81
CA ALA A 175 7.69 -14.37 -14.49
C ALA A 175 8.29 -13.74 -15.76
N CYS A 176 9.50 -13.18 -15.63
CA CYS A 176 10.27 -12.61 -16.73
C CYS A 176 10.69 -13.61 -17.81
N SER A 177 11.03 -14.84 -17.42
CA SER A 177 11.41 -15.90 -18.37
C SER A 177 10.21 -16.42 -19.15
N LEU A 178 9.04 -16.47 -18.52
CA LEU A 178 7.78 -16.91 -19.13
C LEU A 178 7.06 -15.79 -19.90
N GLY A 179 7.38 -14.52 -19.65
CA GLY A 179 6.62 -13.39 -20.19
C GLY A 179 5.21 -13.26 -19.58
N MET A 180 5.01 -13.80 -18.38
CA MET A 180 3.72 -13.85 -17.68
C MET A 180 3.84 -13.13 -16.35
N LEU A 181 2.86 -12.29 -16.00
CA LEU A 181 2.86 -11.59 -14.72
C LEU A 181 2.53 -12.58 -13.60
N LEU A 182 3.46 -12.72 -12.64
CA LEU A 182 3.24 -13.42 -11.39
C LEU A 182 3.28 -12.43 -10.23
N GLU A 183 2.30 -12.55 -9.33
CA GLU A 183 2.21 -11.75 -8.11
C GLU A 183 2.19 -12.65 -6.89
N VAL A 184 2.74 -12.17 -5.78
CA VAL A 184 2.66 -12.88 -4.50
C VAL A 184 1.20 -12.90 -4.04
N LYS A 185 0.66 -14.10 -3.82
CA LYS A 185 -0.65 -14.32 -3.23
C LYS A 185 -0.58 -14.28 -1.70
N HIS A 186 0.43 -14.95 -1.14
CA HIS A 186 0.78 -14.88 0.28
C HIS A 186 2.21 -15.38 0.50
N SER A 187 2.80 -15.05 1.66
CA SER A 187 4.08 -15.60 2.11
C SER A 187 3.95 -17.08 2.49
N GLY A 188 5.05 -17.83 2.38
CA GLY A 188 5.10 -19.27 2.62
C GLY A 188 4.66 -20.13 1.44
N SER A 189 4.53 -21.43 1.66
CA SER A 189 4.13 -22.38 0.62
C SER A 189 2.63 -22.33 0.33
N CYS A 190 2.24 -22.51 -0.94
CA CYS A 190 0.83 -22.64 -1.34
C CYS A 190 0.09 -23.79 -0.65
N ASN A 191 0.82 -24.78 -0.11
CA ASN A 191 0.24 -25.93 0.58
C ASN A 191 0.08 -25.73 2.09
N CYS A 192 0.46 -24.57 2.64
CA CYS A 192 0.22 -24.25 4.04
C CYS A 192 -1.29 -24.14 4.29
N LYS A 193 -1.84 -25.12 5.03
CA LYS A 193 -3.19 -25.09 5.59
C LYS A 193 -3.19 -24.52 6.99
#